data_AF-A0ABD5VGX7-F1
#
_entry.id   AF-A0ABD5VGX7-F1
#
_cell.length_a   1.000
_cell.length_b   1.000
_cell.length_c   1.000
_cell.angle_alpha   90.00
_cell.angle_beta   90.00
_cell.angle_gamma   90.00
#
_symmetry.space_group_name_H-M   'P 1'
#
loop_
_entity.id
_entity.type
_entity.pdbx_description
1 polymer ?
#
loop_
_entity_poly.entity_id
_entity_poly.type
_entity_poly.pdbx_seq_one_letter_code
_entity_poly.pdbx_strand_id
1 'polypeptide(L)'
;MRHEDAVPPTGERGWHKIAEFPDIVKWQYKDSPYRVVVHKNGRGHYEARFTSWFNGASYRIIGNCGGDEFGRLKAIVKAEAWMNEHPYGCAPPYKLAEEAGQLA
;
A
#
# COMPACT_ATOMS: atom_id res chain seq x y z
N MET A 1 -7.71 18.92 -12.45
CA MET A 1 -8.09 17.51 -12.62
C MET A 1 -8.60 17.03 -11.28
N ARG A 2 -9.86 16.58 -11.18
CA ARG A 2 -10.42 16.16 -9.88
C ARG A 2 -9.86 14.77 -9.56
N HIS A 3 -9.67 14.46 -8.27
CA HIS A 3 -9.05 13.20 -7.81
C HIS A 3 -9.74 11.93 -8.35
N GLU A 4 -11.02 12.06 -8.67
CA GLU A 4 -11.93 11.03 -9.22
C GLU A 4 -11.59 10.64 -10.66
N ASP A 5 -10.84 11.48 -11.39
CA ASP A 5 -10.56 11.29 -12.82
C ASP A 5 -9.32 10.39 -13.07
N ALA A 6 -8.47 10.18 -12.05
CA ALA A 6 -7.16 9.51 -12.21
C ALA A 6 -7.15 8.04 -11.81
N VAL A 7 -8.19 7.55 -11.15
CA VAL A 7 -8.32 6.16 -10.71
C VAL A 7 -9.68 5.66 -11.18
N PRO A 8 -9.75 4.73 -12.16
CA PRO A 8 -11.03 4.19 -12.58
C PRO A 8 -11.73 3.53 -11.38
N PRO A 9 -13.02 3.82 -11.14
CA PRO A 9 -13.74 3.27 -10.01
C PRO A 9 -13.82 1.75 -10.13
N THR A 10 -13.33 1.02 -9.13
CA THR A 10 -13.37 -0.46 -9.15
C THR A 10 -14.68 -1.01 -8.58
N GLY A 11 -15.44 -0.20 -7.87
CA GLY A 11 -16.67 -0.61 -7.16
C GLY A 11 -16.41 -1.46 -5.91
N GLU A 12 -15.14 -1.71 -5.57
CA GLU A 12 -14.75 -2.59 -4.48
C GLU A 12 -14.76 -1.88 -3.11
N ARG A 13 -15.28 -2.59 -2.09
CA ARG A 13 -15.33 -2.10 -0.71
C ARG A 13 -14.05 -2.51 0.01
N GLY A 14 -13.17 -1.55 0.29
CA GLY A 14 -11.98 -1.77 1.12
C GLY A 14 -10.72 -2.11 0.32
N TRP A 15 -9.81 -2.86 0.94
CA TRP A 15 -8.59 -3.35 0.30
C TRP A 15 -8.91 -4.46 -0.70
N HIS A 16 -8.43 -4.32 -1.92
CA HIS A 16 -8.60 -5.31 -2.97
C HIS A 16 -7.34 -5.42 -3.82
N LYS A 17 -7.12 -6.62 -4.38
CA LYS A 17 -5.94 -6.93 -5.18
C LYS A 17 -6.14 -6.42 -6.60
N ILE A 18 -5.22 -5.61 -7.09
CA ILE A 18 -5.28 -5.01 -8.44
C ILE A 18 -4.20 -5.56 -9.39
N ALA A 19 -3.20 -6.25 -8.86
CA ALA A 19 -2.21 -6.97 -9.65
C ALA A 19 -1.60 -8.11 -8.86
N GLU A 20 -1.40 -9.25 -9.53
CA GLU A 20 -0.62 -10.36 -9.03
C GLU A 20 0.23 -10.95 -10.15
N PHE A 21 1.54 -10.83 -9.97
CA PHE A 21 2.55 -11.41 -10.82
C PHE A 21 3.59 -12.14 -9.93
N PRO A 22 4.50 -12.93 -10.51
CA PRO A 22 5.50 -13.67 -9.73
C PRO A 22 6.36 -12.77 -8.83
N ASP A 23 6.70 -11.57 -9.29
CA ASP A 23 7.63 -10.64 -8.67
C ASP A 23 6.96 -9.47 -7.95
N ILE A 24 5.66 -9.24 -8.19
CA ILE A 24 4.90 -8.14 -7.59
C ILE A 24 3.47 -8.54 -7.23
N VAL A 25 3.03 -8.12 -6.05
CA VAL A 25 1.61 -8.17 -5.65
C VAL A 25 1.19 -6.79 -5.20
N LYS A 26 0.05 -6.31 -5.68
CA LYS A 26 -0.42 -4.96 -5.42
C LYS A 26 -1.89 -4.95 -4.99
N TRP A 27 -2.15 -4.26 -3.88
CA TRP A 27 -3.48 -3.97 -3.39
C TRP A 27 -3.76 -2.47 -3.42
N GLN A 28 -5.04 -2.14 -3.46
CA GLN A 28 -5.58 -0.80 -3.48
C GLN A 28 -6.73 -0.68 -2.49
N TYR A 29 -6.79 0.44 -1.76
CA TYR A 29 -7.93 0.73 -0.90
C TYR A 29 -8.98 1.54 -1.65
N LYS A 30 -10.15 0.94 -1.96
CA LYS A 30 -11.24 1.59 -2.73
C LYS A 30 -10.68 2.33 -3.96
N ASP A 31 -11.23 3.49 -4.29
CA ASP A 31 -10.70 4.36 -5.35
C ASP A 31 -9.69 5.40 -4.82
N SER A 32 -9.07 5.14 -3.66
CA SER A 32 -8.11 6.05 -3.04
C SER A 32 -6.72 5.94 -3.69
N PRO A 33 -5.78 6.88 -3.43
CA PRO A 33 -4.39 6.76 -3.87
C PRO A 33 -3.55 5.78 -3.02
N TYR A 34 -4.13 5.09 -2.04
CA TYR A 34 -3.39 4.17 -1.17
C TYR A 34 -3.18 2.82 -1.81
N ARG A 35 -1.94 2.33 -1.74
CA ARG A 35 -1.55 1.03 -2.24
C ARG A 35 -0.68 0.30 -1.23
N VAL A 36 -0.84 -1.01 -1.17
CA VAL A 36 0.13 -1.91 -0.55
C VAL A 36 0.80 -2.70 -1.65
N VAL A 37 2.13 -2.74 -1.65
CA VAL A 37 2.94 -3.38 -2.70
C VAL A 37 3.91 -4.34 -2.07
N VAL A 38 3.89 -5.59 -2.51
CA VAL A 38 4.93 -6.60 -2.25
C VAL A 38 5.80 -6.71 -3.49
N HIS A 39 7.11 -6.55 -3.35
CA HIS A 39 8.08 -6.69 -4.46
C HIS A 39 9.48 -7.06 -3.93
N LYS A 40 10.39 -7.47 -4.83
CA LYS A 40 11.81 -7.62 -4.48
C LYS A 40 12.52 -6.27 -4.43
N ASN A 41 13.19 -5.98 -3.32
CA ASN A 41 14.04 -4.80 -3.20
C ASN A 41 15.35 -4.94 -3.99
N GLY A 42 16.16 -3.89 -4.02
CA GLY A 42 17.43 -3.87 -4.73
C GLY A 42 18.48 -4.89 -4.25
N ARG A 43 18.24 -5.57 -3.12
CA ARG A 43 19.08 -6.66 -2.61
C ARG A 43 18.51 -8.05 -2.93
N GLY A 44 17.43 -8.11 -3.71
CA GLY A 44 16.77 -9.37 -4.09
C GLY A 44 15.87 -9.97 -3.00
N HIS A 45 15.63 -9.29 -1.88
CA HIS A 45 14.71 -9.74 -0.85
C HIS A 45 13.32 -9.17 -1.06
N TYR A 46 12.28 -9.97 -0.82
CA TYR A 46 10.91 -9.46 -0.77
C TYR A 46 10.73 -8.47 0.39
N GLU A 47 9.96 -7.42 0.12
CA GLU A 47 9.48 -6.44 1.09
C GLU A 47 8.03 -6.07 0.78
N ALA A 48 7.31 -5.62 1.82
CA ALA A 48 5.98 -5.03 1.67
C ALA A 48 6.04 -3.56 2.05
N ARG A 49 5.41 -2.69 1.24
CA ARG A 49 5.37 -1.25 1.47
C ARG A 49 3.95 -0.74 1.33
N PHE A 50 3.60 0.20 2.19
CA PHE A 50 2.51 1.12 1.95
C PHE A 50 3.01 2.28 1.09
N THR A 51 2.24 2.66 0.09
CA THR A 51 2.54 3.78 -0.81
C THR A 51 1.30 4.63 -1.03
N SER A 52 1.53 5.93 -1.23
CA SER A 52 0.50 6.91 -1.55
C SER A 52 1.07 7.94 -2.52
N TRP A 53 0.21 8.59 -3.31
CA TRP A 53 0.58 9.74 -4.12
C TRP A 53 0.79 11.02 -3.29
N PHE A 54 0.30 11.04 -2.06
CA PHE A 54 0.55 12.14 -1.14
C PHE A 54 1.98 12.07 -0.62
N ASN A 55 2.68 13.20 -0.65
CA ASN A 55 4.06 13.29 -0.21
C ASN A 55 4.21 12.87 1.28
N GLY A 56 5.27 12.13 1.62
CA GLY A 56 5.55 11.67 2.99
C GLY A 56 4.74 10.46 3.48
N ALA A 57 3.68 10.04 2.78
CA ALA A 57 2.81 8.94 3.22
C ALA A 57 3.23 7.57 2.66
N SER A 58 4.51 7.33 2.41
CA SER A 58 5.01 6.02 1.94
C SER A 58 6.01 5.45 2.93
N TYR A 59 5.77 4.23 3.41
CA TYR A 59 6.63 3.57 4.39
C TYR A 59 6.66 2.05 4.22
N ARG A 60 7.69 1.43 4.80
CA ARG A 60 7.90 -0.01 4.72
C ARG A 60 7.12 -0.71 5.85
N ILE A 61 6.30 -1.69 5.48
CA ILE A 61 5.55 -2.55 6.43
C ILE A 61 6.49 -3.64 6.96
N ILE A 62 7.20 -4.32 6.05
CA ILE A 62 8.25 -5.29 6.38
C ILE A 62 9.30 -5.31 5.27
N GLY A 63 10.53 -5.68 5.59
CA GLY A 63 11.57 -5.94 4.60
C GLY A 63 12.44 -7.15 4.94
N ASN A 64 13.39 -7.45 4.05
CA ASN A 64 14.35 -8.55 4.19
C ASN A 64 13.67 -9.92 4.41
N CYS A 65 12.57 -10.20 3.70
CA CYS A 65 11.82 -11.43 3.90
C CYS A 65 12.51 -12.69 3.32
N GLY A 66 13.57 -12.53 2.51
CA GLY A 66 14.16 -13.60 1.71
C GLY A 66 13.87 -13.39 0.22
N GLY A 67 14.67 -13.98 -0.67
CA GLY A 67 14.51 -13.80 -2.13
C GLY A 67 13.77 -14.93 -2.84
N ASP A 68 13.38 -15.95 -2.10
CA ASP A 68 12.68 -17.14 -2.54
C ASP A 68 11.16 -16.99 -2.38
N GLU A 69 10.43 -18.05 -2.72
CA GLU A 69 8.97 -18.12 -2.59
C GLU A 69 8.51 -17.97 -1.13
N PHE A 70 9.31 -18.48 -0.18
CA PHE A 70 9.02 -18.33 1.24
C PHE A 70 9.10 -16.86 1.69
N GLY A 71 10.09 -16.12 1.18
CA GLY A 71 10.19 -14.68 1.39
C GLY A 71 9.02 -13.90 0.78
N ARG A 72 8.55 -14.31 -0.41
CA ARG A 72 7.34 -13.74 -1.03
C ARG A 72 6.13 -13.95 -0.13
N LEU A 73 5.89 -15.18 0.31
CA LEU A 73 4.75 -15.52 1.17
C LEU A 73 4.78 -14.74 2.48
N LYS A 74 5.95 -14.65 3.12
CA LYS A 74 6.14 -13.88 4.36
C LYS A 74 5.80 -12.39 4.18
N ALA A 75 6.19 -11.79 3.06
CA ALA A 75 5.84 -10.40 2.75
C ALA A 75 4.34 -10.22 2.49
N ILE A 76 3.70 -11.16 1.79
CA ILE A 76 2.24 -11.16 1.53
C ILE A 76 1.47 -11.26 2.84
N VAL A 77 1.77 -12.24 3.70
CA VAL A 77 1.07 -12.43 4.98
C VAL A 77 1.17 -11.18 5.86
N LYS A 78 2.32 -10.50 5.84
CA LYS A 78 2.52 -9.26 6.60
C LYS A 78 1.78 -8.07 5.99
N ALA A 79 1.70 -7.99 4.67
CA ALA A 79 0.88 -7.00 3.98
C ALA A 79 -0.61 -7.18 4.32
N GLU A 80 -1.12 -8.41 4.27
CA GLU A 80 -2.51 -8.73 4.58
C GLU A 80 -2.87 -8.48 6.04
N ALA A 81 -2.00 -8.88 6.99
CA ALA A 81 -2.16 -8.55 8.39
C ALA A 81 -2.24 -7.03 8.61
N TRP A 82 -1.34 -6.28 7.98
CA TRP A 82 -1.34 -4.82 8.07
C TRP A 82 -2.63 -4.21 7.47
N MET A 83 -3.11 -4.69 6.33
CA MET A 83 -4.38 -4.24 5.73
C MET A 83 -5.59 -4.54 6.61
N ASN A 84 -5.58 -5.67 7.33
CA ASN A 84 -6.62 -6.03 8.30
C ASN A 84 -6.61 -5.14 9.54
N GLU A 85 -5.43 -4.71 10.00
CA GLU A 85 -5.28 -3.71 11.06
C GLU A 85 -5.71 -2.30 10.62
N HIS A 86 -5.69 -2.03 9.31
CA HIS A 86 -6.04 -0.75 8.69
C HIS A 86 -7.22 -0.91 7.71
N PRO A 87 -8.39 -1.41 8.15
CA PRO A 87 -9.48 -1.82 7.25
C PRO A 87 -10.13 -0.62 6.53
N TYR A 88 -9.89 0.59 7.01
CA TYR A 88 -10.39 1.84 6.43
C TYR A 88 -9.32 2.63 5.66
N GLY A 89 -8.19 1.99 5.34
CA GLY A 89 -7.02 2.65 4.75
C GLY A 89 -6.20 3.40 5.80
N CYS A 90 -5.33 4.31 5.35
CA CYS A 90 -4.72 5.32 6.22
C CYS A 90 -5.52 6.62 6.18
N ALA A 91 -5.46 7.40 7.26
CA ALA A 91 -5.99 8.76 7.25
C ALA A 91 -5.34 9.56 6.08
N PRO A 92 -6.12 10.32 5.29
CA PRO A 92 -5.59 11.28 4.33
C PRO A 92 -4.53 12.16 4.96
N PRO A 93 -3.36 12.32 4.33
CA PRO A 93 -2.35 13.26 4.79
C PRO A 93 -2.88 14.68 4.93
N TYR A 94 -3.94 15.07 4.20
CA TYR A 94 -4.65 16.32 4.46
C TYR A 94 -5.21 16.40 5.89
N LYS A 95 -5.91 15.35 6.38
CA LYS A 95 -6.42 15.31 7.76
C LYS A 95 -5.28 15.24 8.78
N LEU A 96 -4.25 14.46 8.50
CA LEU A 96 -3.07 14.37 9.39
C LEU A 96 -2.25 15.68 9.39
N ALA A 97 -2.18 16.41 8.27
CA ALA A 97 -1.49 17.69 8.16
C ALA A 97 -2.30 18.84 8.76
N GLU A 98 -3.63 18.78 8.66
CA GLU A 98 -4.56 19.68 9.37
C GLU A 98 -4.48 19.44 10.89
N GLU A 99 -4.51 18.18 11.33
CA GLU A 99 -4.33 17.79 12.74
C GLU A 99 -2.91 18.10 13.27
N ALA A 100 -1.89 18.05 12.42
CA ALA A 100 -0.51 18.43 12.76
C ALA A 100 -0.22 19.94 12.63
N GLY A 101 -1.22 20.76 12.26
CA GLY A 101 -1.05 22.21 12.10
C GLY A 101 -0.11 22.64 10.96
N GLN A 102 0.09 21.78 9.97
CA GLN A 102 0.97 22.00 8.80
C GLN A 102 0.23 22.57 7.59
N LEU A 103 -1.10 22.70 7.68
CA LEU A 103 -1.94 23.40 6.72
C LEU A 103 -2.62 24.57 7.44
N ALA A 104 -2.43 25.77 6.89
CA ALA A 104 -3.02 27.02 7.34
C ALA A 104 -4.33 27.32 6.60
#